data_AF-A0AAW2YQU0-F1
#
_entry.id   AF-A0AAW2YQU0-F1
#
_cell.length_a   1.000
_cell.length_b   1.000
_cell.length_c   1.000
_cell.angle_alpha   90.00
_cell.angle_beta   90.00
_cell.angle_gamma   90.00
#
_symmetry.space_group_name_H-M   'P 1'
#
loop_
_entity.id
_entity.type
_entity.pdbx_description
1 polymer ?
#
loop_
_entity_poly.entity_id
_entity_poly.type
_entity_poly.pdbx_seq_one_letter_code
_entity_poly.pdbx_strand_id
1 'polypeptide(L)'
;MGQHDGDAPAMALIAGLFSTFCFTVQYIPQAWLNYKRKSISGLSTSGILMKLIGASFLGINALMTWEALPVVLYGFFNIAQHILFMVQFTLFTNKSVYIAFCFVPFIPYLLAIYLPATMLYTNLVKPLSQVVSHLPQMYVTYQKQSTEGISLATQHFNLLGGLAGMYMYSIIPPKSMWTYVVYANSLFQALSTYWMTVSYDGWDYLFKSMDVFYYFKMSKVKSVISLSTDHNTDKDTSANQDLDSKI
;
A
#
# COMPACT_ATOMS: atom_id res chain seq x y z
N MET A 1 -3.99 -38.97 -21.41
CA MET A 1 -4.23 -37.52 -21.38
C MET A 1 -5.63 -37.31 -20.82
N GLY A 2 -5.81 -36.58 -19.72
CA GLY A 2 -7.17 -36.30 -19.23
C GLY A 2 -7.38 -36.11 -17.73
N GLN A 3 -6.43 -35.50 -17.03
CA GLN A 3 -6.65 -35.00 -15.66
C GLN A 3 -6.10 -33.58 -15.47
N HIS A 4 -4.99 -33.24 -16.15
CA HIS A 4 -4.38 -31.90 -16.11
C HIS A 4 -5.21 -30.75 -16.70
N ASP A 5 -6.15 -31.00 -17.61
CA ASP A 5 -6.89 -29.91 -18.30
C ASP A 5 -7.97 -29.27 -17.40
N GLY A 6 -8.48 -29.99 -16.40
CA GLY A 6 -9.46 -29.48 -15.42
C GLY A 6 -8.83 -28.67 -14.28
N ASP A 7 -7.54 -28.91 -13.99
CA ASP A 7 -6.85 -28.31 -12.85
C ASP A 7 -6.35 -26.89 -13.15
N ALA A 8 -6.03 -26.58 -14.41
CA ALA A 8 -5.43 -25.30 -14.78
C ALA A 8 -6.30 -24.07 -14.43
N PRO A 9 -7.63 -24.05 -14.69
CA PRO A 9 -8.49 -22.95 -14.24
C PRO A 9 -8.58 -22.85 -12.70
N ALA A 10 -8.59 -23.98 -12.00
CA ALA A 10 -8.63 -23.98 -10.53
C ALA A 10 -7.35 -23.39 -9.93
N MET A 11 -6.18 -23.78 -10.45
CA MET A 11 -4.88 -23.24 -10.04
C MET A 11 -4.76 -21.74 -10.33
N ALA A 12 -5.29 -21.28 -11.46
CA ALA A 12 -5.36 -19.86 -11.78
C ALA A 12 -6.20 -19.07 -10.75
N LEU A 13 -7.37 -19.58 -10.37
CA LEU A 13 -8.21 -18.95 -9.34
C LEU A 13 -7.56 -18.94 -7.96
N ILE A 14 -6.87 -20.02 -7.58
CA ILE A 14 -6.09 -20.10 -6.33
C ILE A 14 -5.00 -19.03 -6.32
N ALA A 15 -4.26 -18.89 -7.42
CA ALA A 15 -3.26 -17.84 -7.57
C ALA A 15 -3.88 -16.43 -7.50
N GLY A 16 -5.07 -16.24 -8.09
CA GLY A 16 -5.84 -15.00 -7.96
C GLY A 16 -6.23 -14.68 -6.51
N LEU A 17 -6.70 -15.67 -5.76
CA LEU A 17 -7.05 -15.50 -4.35
C LEU A 17 -5.82 -15.19 -3.50
N PHE A 18 -4.69 -15.85 -3.78
CA PHE A 18 -3.40 -15.51 -3.17
C PHE A 18 -2.98 -14.06 -3.50
N SER A 19 -3.15 -13.64 -4.76
CA SER A 19 -2.89 -12.26 -5.17
C SER A 19 -3.73 -11.25 -4.38
N THR A 20 -5.03 -11.54 -4.26
CA THR A 20 -5.98 -10.74 -3.47
C THR A 20 -5.56 -10.66 -2.00
N PHE A 21 -5.15 -11.79 -1.43
CA PHE A 21 -4.64 -11.85 -0.07
C PHE A 21 -3.42 -10.95 0.11
N CYS A 22 -2.40 -11.06 -0.76
CA CYS A 22 -1.21 -10.21 -0.70
C CYS A 22 -1.57 -8.72 -0.74
N PHE A 23 -2.40 -8.30 -1.69
CA PHE A 23 -2.81 -6.90 -1.80
C PHE A 23 -3.66 -6.40 -0.63
N THR A 24 -4.35 -7.30 0.08
CA THR A 24 -5.16 -6.95 1.25
C THR A 24 -4.30 -6.79 2.49
N VAL A 25 -3.31 -7.67 2.70
CA VAL A 25 -2.49 -7.64 3.92
C VAL A 25 -1.37 -6.60 3.88
N GLN A 26 -0.97 -6.16 2.68
CA GLN A 26 0.23 -5.33 2.49
C GLN A 26 0.23 -4.00 3.26
N TYR A 27 -0.94 -3.45 3.62
CA TYR A 27 -1.07 -2.18 4.35
C TYR A 27 -1.46 -2.35 5.81
N ILE A 28 -1.70 -3.58 6.30
CA ILE A 28 -2.01 -3.85 7.71
C ILE A 28 -0.91 -3.27 8.64
N PRO A 29 0.40 -3.47 8.38
CA PRO A 29 1.44 -2.91 9.24
C PRO A 29 1.36 -1.39 9.35
N GLN A 30 1.08 -0.71 8.24
CA GLN A 30 0.97 0.74 8.18
C GLN A 30 -0.28 1.26 8.91
N ALA A 31 -1.42 0.60 8.71
CA ALA A 31 -2.67 0.94 9.41
C ALA A 31 -2.52 0.78 10.93
N TRP A 32 -1.88 -0.31 11.37
CA TRP A 32 -1.57 -0.52 12.77
C TRP A 32 -0.60 0.51 13.32
N LEU A 33 0.47 0.83 12.57
CA LEU A 33 1.44 1.85 12.97
C LEU A 33 0.77 3.21 13.17
N ASN A 34 -0.09 3.63 12.23
CA ASN A 34 -0.89 4.86 12.34
C ASN A 34 -1.72 4.88 13.63
N TYR A 35 -2.41 3.77 13.92
CA TYR A 35 -3.23 3.64 15.11
C TYR A 35 -2.41 3.69 16.40
N LYS A 36 -1.24 3.05 16.44
CA LYS A 36 -0.35 3.02 17.60
C LYS A 36 0.23 4.40 17.91
N ARG A 37 0.67 5.14 16.90
CA ARG A 37 1.31 6.46 17.06
C ARG A 37 0.34 7.65 17.05
N LYS A 38 -0.94 7.40 16.74
CA LYS A 38 -1.98 8.44 16.57
C LYS A 38 -1.58 9.52 15.54
N SER A 39 -0.90 9.13 14.48
CA SER A 39 -0.40 10.03 13.43
C SER A 39 -0.37 9.31 12.08
N ILE A 40 -0.44 10.10 11.01
CA ILE A 40 -0.46 9.63 9.61
C ILE A 40 0.86 9.91 8.89
N SER A 41 1.90 10.26 9.63
CA SER A 41 3.23 10.59 9.08
C SER A 41 3.81 9.51 8.15
N GLY A 42 4.34 9.86 6.99
CA GLY A 42 4.86 8.88 6.02
C GLY A 42 3.80 8.26 5.09
N LEU A 43 2.55 8.75 5.15
CA LEU A 43 1.56 8.51 4.10
C LEU A 43 1.26 9.80 3.33
N SER A 44 1.19 9.70 2.01
CA SER A 44 0.68 10.77 1.15
C SER A 44 -0.86 10.74 1.15
N THR A 45 -1.50 11.78 1.67
CA THR A 45 -2.97 11.85 1.73
C THR A 45 -3.61 11.86 0.35
N SER A 46 -3.06 12.66 -0.57
CA SER A 46 -3.49 12.68 -1.98
C SER A 46 -3.20 11.36 -2.69
N GLY A 47 -2.07 10.70 -2.40
CA GLY A 47 -1.75 9.39 -2.94
C GLY A 47 -2.75 8.31 -2.53
N ILE A 48 -3.14 8.27 -1.25
CA ILE A 48 -4.16 7.33 -0.76
C ILE A 48 -5.55 7.66 -1.32
N LEU A 49 -5.90 8.95 -1.48
CA LEU A 49 -7.16 9.34 -2.14
C LEU A 49 -7.20 8.86 -3.60
N MET A 50 -6.12 9.05 -4.37
CA MET A 50 -6.03 8.54 -5.74
C MET A 50 -6.19 7.03 -5.79
N LYS A 51 -5.58 6.29 -4.85
CA LYS A 51 -5.74 4.84 -4.76
C LYS A 51 -7.17 4.42 -4.39
N LEU A 52 -7.87 5.19 -3.55
CA LEU A 52 -9.30 4.97 -3.25
C LEU A 52 -10.16 5.14 -4.50
N ILE A 53 -9.93 6.21 -5.29
CA ILE A 53 -10.63 6.43 -6.56
C ILE A 53 -10.39 5.25 -7.49
N GLY A 54 -9.14 4.87 -7.71
CA GLY A 54 -8.79 3.73 -8.55
C GLY A 54 -9.42 2.41 -8.09
N ALA A 55 -9.35 2.10 -6.79
CA ALA A 55 -9.94 0.90 -6.21
C ALA A 55 -11.46 0.87 -6.35
N SER A 56 -12.11 2.03 -6.21
CA SER A 56 -13.56 2.18 -6.40
C SER A 56 -13.99 1.81 -7.81
N PHE A 57 -13.31 2.36 -8.83
CA PHE A 57 -13.60 2.00 -10.22
C PHE A 57 -13.30 0.53 -10.53
N LEU A 58 -12.19 -0.02 -10.01
CA LEU A 58 -11.88 -1.45 -10.20
C LEU A 58 -12.97 -2.34 -9.59
N GLY A 59 -13.29 -2.15 -8.31
CA GLY A 59 -14.21 -3.04 -7.59
C GLY A 59 -15.63 -3.00 -8.15
N ILE A 60 -16.14 -1.81 -8.47
CA ILE A 60 -17.48 -1.67 -9.05
C ILE A 60 -17.51 -2.23 -10.48
N ASN A 61 -16.58 -1.85 -11.37
CA ASN A 61 -16.64 -2.35 -12.74
C ASN A 61 -16.46 -3.87 -12.77
N ALA A 62 -15.53 -4.42 -11.99
CA ALA A 62 -15.32 -5.87 -11.90
C ALA A 62 -16.59 -6.62 -11.45
N LEU A 63 -17.32 -6.08 -10.47
CA LEU A 63 -18.59 -6.65 -10.03
C LEU A 63 -19.64 -6.60 -11.15
N MET A 64 -19.80 -5.45 -11.79
CA MET A 64 -20.84 -5.23 -12.80
C MET A 64 -20.59 -6.02 -14.09
N THR A 65 -19.32 -6.28 -14.43
CA THR A 65 -18.94 -7.08 -15.60
C THR A 65 -18.83 -8.58 -15.31
N TRP A 66 -19.09 -9.02 -14.07
CA TRP A 66 -18.89 -10.40 -13.63
C TRP A 66 -17.46 -10.90 -13.94
N GLU A 67 -16.48 -10.09 -13.57
CA GLU A 67 -15.07 -10.45 -13.63
C GLU A 67 -14.76 -11.61 -12.65
N ALA A 68 -13.58 -12.23 -12.80
CA ALA A 68 -13.16 -13.29 -11.90
C ALA A 68 -13.24 -12.85 -10.42
N LEU A 69 -13.80 -13.71 -9.56
CA LEU A 69 -14.05 -13.43 -8.14
C LEU A 69 -12.82 -12.84 -7.41
N PRO A 70 -11.58 -13.30 -7.63
CA PRO A 70 -10.41 -12.67 -7.02
C PRO A 70 -10.28 -11.17 -7.31
N VAL A 71 -10.59 -10.72 -8.53
CA VAL A 71 -10.47 -9.30 -8.89
C VAL A 71 -11.56 -8.45 -8.26
N VAL A 72 -12.78 -8.99 -8.19
CA VAL A 72 -13.88 -8.36 -7.46
C VAL A 72 -13.46 -8.16 -6.01
N LEU A 73 -13.00 -9.21 -5.33
CA LEU A 73 -12.53 -9.15 -3.95
C LEU A 73 -11.34 -8.20 -3.78
N TYR A 74 -10.37 -8.22 -4.69
CA TYR A 74 -9.23 -7.30 -4.69
C TYR A 74 -9.69 -5.84 -4.73
N GLY A 75 -10.66 -5.51 -5.59
CA GLY A 75 -11.26 -4.19 -5.65
C GLY A 75 -11.92 -3.78 -4.32
N PHE A 76 -12.83 -4.60 -3.79
CA PHE A 76 -13.57 -4.30 -2.56
C PHE A 76 -12.68 -4.23 -1.31
N PHE A 77 -11.72 -5.13 -1.15
CA PHE A 77 -10.79 -5.06 -0.02
C PHE A 77 -9.88 -3.83 -0.11
N ASN A 78 -9.48 -3.41 -1.31
CA ASN A 78 -8.78 -2.13 -1.45
C ASN A 78 -9.68 -0.95 -1.12
N ILE A 79 -10.95 -0.93 -1.54
CA ILE A 79 -11.89 0.13 -1.14
C ILE A 79 -11.95 0.22 0.40
N ALA A 80 -12.19 -0.91 1.07
CA ALA A 80 -12.28 -0.96 2.53
C ALA A 80 -10.99 -0.46 3.22
N GLN A 81 -9.83 -0.89 2.74
CA GLN A 81 -8.54 -0.47 3.26
C GLN A 81 -8.27 1.03 3.06
N HIS A 82 -8.62 1.61 1.92
CA HIS A 82 -8.42 3.04 1.70
C HIS A 82 -9.45 3.89 2.44
N ILE A 83 -10.67 3.39 2.66
CA ILE A 83 -11.65 4.00 3.57
C ILE A 83 -11.12 4.00 5.01
N LEU A 84 -10.52 2.89 5.47
CA LEU A 84 -9.86 2.84 6.78
C LEU A 84 -8.82 3.96 6.91
N PHE A 85 -8.03 4.21 5.87
CA PHE A 85 -7.09 5.34 5.87
C PHE A 85 -7.78 6.71 5.86
N MET A 86 -8.89 6.90 5.13
CA MET A 86 -9.66 8.15 5.21
C MET A 86 -10.19 8.42 6.62
N VAL A 87 -10.63 7.38 7.32
CA VAL A 87 -11.04 7.48 8.73
C VAL A 87 -9.85 7.84 9.61
N GLN A 88 -8.71 7.16 9.47
CA GLN A 88 -7.50 7.50 10.23
C GLN A 88 -7.01 8.93 9.95
N PHE A 89 -7.11 9.40 8.70
CA PHE A 89 -6.75 10.76 8.32
C PHE A 89 -7.66 11.78 9.01
N THR A 90 -8.96 11.51 9.06
CA THR A 90 -9.91 12.35 9.82
C THR A 90 -9.51 12.40 11.29
N LEU A 91 -9.36 11.24 11.93
CA LEU A 91 -9.13 11.12 13.36
C LEU A 91 -7.81 11.77 13.81
N PHE A 92 -6.75 11.63 13.02
CA PHE A 92 -5.41 12.08 13.42
C PHE A 92 -5.01 13.46 12.87
N THR A 93 -5.80 14.05 11.98
CA THR A 93 -5.59 15.44 11.51
C THR A 93 -6.70 16.40 11.91
N ASN A 94 -7.80 15.88 12.48
CA ASN A 94 -9.01 16.62 12.82
C ASN A 94 -9.65 17.34 11.62
N LYS A 95 -9.43 16.86 10.39
CA LYS A 95 -10.00 17.40 9.16
C LYS A 95 -11.13 16.52 8.66
N SER A 96 -12.37 16.96 8.84
CA SER A 96 -13.58 16.21 8.45
C SER A 96 -13.73 15.98 6.94
N VAL A 97 -13.00 16.71 6.10
CA VAL A 97 -13.04 16.56 4.63
C VAL A 97 -12.77 15.12 4.19
N TYR A 98 -11.95 14.36 4.91
CA TYR A 98 -11.63 12.98 4.55
C TYR A 98 -12.82 12.02 4.71
N ILE A 99 -13.79 12.31 5.58
CA ILE A 99 -15.03 11.52 5.67
C ILE A 99 -15.84 11.61 4.38
N ALA A 100 -15.87 12.77 3.72
CA ALA A 100 -16.56 12.91 2.45
C ALA A 100 -15.98 11.96 1.39
N PHE A 101 -14.67 11.70 1.42
CA PHE A 101 -14.02 10.78 0.48
C PHE A 101 -14.39 9.30 0.72
N CYS A 102 -14.92 8.93 1.89
CA CYS A 102 -15.45 7.58 2.09
C CYS A 102 -16.62 7.26 1.15
N PHE A 103 -17.28 8.28 0.58
CA PHE A 103 -18.38 8.13 -0.37
C PHE A 103 -17.92 8.05 -1.84
N VAL A 104 -16.62 8.13 -2.13
CA VAL A 104 -16.07 7.98 -3.49
C VAL A 104 -16.59 6.72 -4.22
N PRO A 105 -16.76 5.54 -3.58
CA PRO A 105 -17.29 4.35 -4.26
C PRO A 105 -18.70 4.50 -4.85
N PHE A 106 -19.50 5.45 -4.37
CA PHE A 106 -20.83 5.71 -4.94
C PHE A 106 -20.77 6.30 -6.35
N ILE A 107 -19.70 7.04 -6.69
CA ILE A 107 -19.54 7.64 -8.02
C ILE A 107 -19.48 6.56 -9.12
N PRO A 108 -18.53 5.59 -9.10
CA PRO A 108 -18.51 4.52 -10.09
C PRO A 108 -19.74 3.62 -10.01
N TYR A 109 -20.34 3.43 -8.83
CA TYR A 109 -21.58 2.67 -8.69
C TYR A 109 -22.74 3.30 -9.49
N LEU A 110 -22.97 4.60 -9.32
CA LEU A 110 -23.99 5.32 -10.07
C LEU A 110 -23.68 5.36 -11.56
N LEU A 111 -22.42 5.58 -11.94
CA LEU A 111 -21.99 5.54 -13.35
C LEU A 111 -22.27 4.17 -13.98
N ALA A 112 -21.96 3.08 -13.28
CA ALA A 112 -22.16 1.73 -13.83
C ALA A 112 -23.66 1.38 -14.01
N ILE A 113 -24.54 1.88 -13.13
CA ILE A 113 -25.99 1.66 -13.24
C ILE A 113 -26.59 2.50 -14.36
N TYR A 114 -26.31 3.80 -14.39
CA TYR A 114 -27.00 4.73 -15.29
C TYR A 114 -26.30 4.90 -16.65
N LEU A 115 -24.99 4.68 -16.72
CA LEU A 115 -24.16 4.88 -17.91
C LEU A 115 -23.18 3.69 -18.12
N PRO A 116 -23.64 2.44 -18.21
CA PRO A 116 -22.78 1.25 -18.23
C PRO A 116 -21.73 1.25 -19.35
N ALA A 117 -22.01 1.93 -20.48
CA ALA A 117 -21.06 2.09 -21.58
C ALA A 117 -19.75 2.79 -21.17
N THR A 118 -19.76 3.59 -20.10
CA THR A 118 -18.54 4.26 -19.61
C THR A 118 -17.52 3.27 -19.06
N MET A 119 -17.91 2.06 -18.68
CA MET A 119 -17.01 1.03 -18.11
C MET A 119 -15.86 0.66 -19.05
N LEU A 120 -16.07 0.75 -20.37
CA LEU A 120 -15.01 0.57 -21.37
C LEU A 120 -13.84 1.52 -21.14
N TYR A 121 -14.14 2.75 -20.72
CA TYR A 121 -13.15 3.78 -20.41
C TYR A 121 -12.77 3.74 -18.93
N THR A 122 -13.73 3.68 -18.01
CA THR A 122 -13.43 3.84 -16.58
C THR A 122 -12.60 2.70 -16.00
N ASN A 123 -12.46 1.57 -16.70
CA ASN A 123 -11.48 0.52 -16.36
C ASN A 123 -10.02 1.00 -16.39
N LEU A 124 -9.69 2.06 -17.13
CA LEU A 124 -8.35 2.66 -17.15
C LEU A 124 -8.03 3.48 -15.89
N VAL A 125 -9.03 3.85 -15.09
CA VAL A 125 -8.85 4.73 -13.93
C VAL A 125 -7.95 4.08 -12.87
N LYS A 126 -8.12 2.77 -12.60
CA LYS A 126 -7.28 2.05 -11.66
C LYS A 126 -5.79 2.06 -12.06
N PRO A 127 -5.39 1.60 -13.26
CA PRO A 127 -3.98 1.61 -13.64
C PRO A 127 -3.40 3.03 -13.71
N LEU A 128 -4.15 4.04 -14.17
CA LEU A 128 -3.66 5.42 -14.12
C LEU A 128 -3.44 5.92 -12.69
N SER A 129 -4.40 5.67 -11.79
CA SER A 129 -4.27 6.09 -10.39
C SER A 129 -3.05 5.44 -9.69
N GLN A 130 -2.70 4.20 -10.07
CA GLN A 130 -1.52 3.51 -9.59
C GLN A 130 -0.25 4.27 -9.99
N VAL A 131 -0.12 4.65 -11.26
CA VAL A 131 1.04 5.41 -11.75
C VAL A 131 1.08 6.79 -11.09
N VAL A 132 -0.02 7.54 -11.14
CA VAL A 132 -0.10 8.92 -10.63
C VAL A 132 0.18 8.98 -9.12
N SER A 133 -0.25 7.99 -8.33
CA SER A 133 0.05 7.95 -6.90
C SER A 133 1.47 7.48 -6.57
N HIS A 134 2.13 6.75 -7.48
CA HIS A 134 3.49 6.24 -7.27
C HIS A 134 4.58 7.25 -7.62
N LEU A 135 4.38 8.05 -8.68
CA LEU A 135 5.38 9.03 -9.12
C LEU A 135 5.81 10.02 -8.03
N PRO A 136 4.91 10.62 -7.23
CA PRO A 136 5.32 11.51 -6.13
C PRO A 136 6.16 10.79 -5.07
N GLN A 137 5.86 9.52 -4.80
CA GLN A 137 6.62 8.72 -3.85
C GLN A 137 8.05 8.50 -4.36
N MET A 138 8.20 8.10 -5.63
CA MET A 138 9.51 7.94 -6.26
C MET A 138 10.29 9.26 -6.32
N TYR A 139 9.60 10.37 -6.61
CA TYR A 139 10.23 11.68 -6.62
C TYR A 139 10.78 12.08 -5.24
N VAL A 140 10.01 11.91 -4.17
CA VAL A 140 10.47 12.20 -2.81
C VAL A 140 11.64 11.31 -2.41
N THR A 141 11.59 10.02 -2.75
CA THR A 141 12.70 9.08 -2.51
C THR A 141 13.95 9.48 -3.27
N TYR A 142 13.80 9.93 -4.52
CA TYR A 142 14.91 10.46 -5.31
C TYR A 142 15.48 11.71 -4.65
N GLN A 143 14.65 12.67 -4.21
CA GLN A 143 15.16 13.86 -3.52
C GLN A 143 15.91 13.54 -2.23
N LYS A 144 15.44 12.54 -1.47
CA LYS A 144 16.06 12.11 -0.21
C LYS A 144 17.29 11.23 -0.40
N GLN A 145 17.48 10.66 -1.60
CA GLN A 145 18.49 9.64 -1.87
C GLN A 145 18.47 8.51 -0.81
N SER A 146 17.27 8.10 -0.38
CA SER A 146 17.03 7.00 0.56
C SER A 146 15.57 6.57 0.51
N THR A 147 15.32 5.29 0.77
CA THR A 147 13.98 4.70 0.93
C THR A 147 13.50 4.66 2.38
N GLU A 148 14.21 5.29 3.32
CA GLU A 148 13.74 5.41 4.71
C GLU A 148 12.33 6.04 4.76
N GLY A 149 11.41 5.35 5.45
CA GLY A 149 10.00 5.73 5.54
C GLY A 149 9.09 5.11 4.47
N ILE A 150 9.64 4.39 3.48
CA ILE A 150 8.86 3.50 2.61
C ILE A 150 8.70 2.13 3.26
N SER A 151 7.47 1.61 3.28
CA SER A 151 7.21 0.23 3.71
C SER A 151 7.62 -0.76 2.61
N LEU A 152 8.83 -1.30 2.68
CA LEU A 152 9.28 -2.34 1.76
C LEU A 152 8.47 -3.64 1.90
N ALA A 153 7.96 -3.93 3.10
CA ALA A 153 7.00 -5.02 3.33
C ALA A 153 5.76 -4.89 2.42
N THR A 154 5.25 -3.67 2.24
CA THR A 154 4.16 -3.40 1.30
C THR A 154 4.56 -3.74 -0.13
N GLN A 155 5.81 -3.46 -0.52
CA GLN A 155 6.31 -3.76 -1.87
C GLN A 155 6.53 -5.26 -2.10
N HIS A 156 6.95 -6.02 -1.08
CA HIS A 156 7.05 -7.49 -1.14
C HIS A 156 5.70 -8.13 -1.47
N PHE A 157 4.65 -7.75 -0.75
CA PHE A 157 3.30 -8.22 -1.05
C PHE A 157 2.78 -7.70 -2.39
N ASN A 158 3.11 -6.46 -2.77
CA ASN A 158 2.71 -5.89 -4.06
C ASN A 158 3.33 -6.67 -5.25
N LEU A 159 4.59 -7.10 -5.11
CA LEU A 159 5.29 -7.93 -6.10
C LEU A 159 4.65 -9.32 -6.19
N LEU A 160 4.50 -10.01 -5.06
CA LEU A 160 3.91 -11.35 -5.00
C LEU A 160 2.47 -11.35 -5.54
N GLY A 161 1.68 -10.35 -5.15
CA GLY A 161 0.33 -10.17 -5.64
C GLY A 161 0.28 -9.88 -7.14
N GLY A 162 1.18 -9.03 -7.64
CA GLY A 162 1.33 -8.76 -9.08
C GLY A 162 1.63 -10.03 -9.88
N LEU A 163 2.61 -10.82 -9.43
CA LEU A 163 3.03 -12.05 -10.13
C LEU A 163 1.90 -13.09 -10.17
N ALA A 164 1.27 -13.34 -9.03
CA ALA A 164 0.18 -14.32 -8.94
C ALA A 164 -1.05 -13.91 -9.76
N GLY A 165 -1.35 -12.61 -9.82
CA GLY A 165 -2.44 -12.09 -10.66
C GLY A 165 -2.13 -12.14 -12.15
N MET A 166 -0.90 -11.84 -12.56
CA MET A 166 -0.46 -12.03 -13.95
C MET A 166 -0.54 -13.51 -14.37
N TYR A 167 -0.15 -14.43 -13.48
CA TYR A 167 -0.28 -15.87 -13.71
C TYR A 167 -1.75 -16.31 -13.86
N MET A 168 -2.64 -15.86 -12.97
CA MET A 168 -4.08 -16.12 -13.12
C MET A 168 -4.57 -15.70 -14.51
N TYR A 169 -4.20 -14.49 -14.93
CA TYR A 169 -4.65 -13.92 -16.20
C TYR A 169 -3.90 -14.40 -17.46
N SER A 170 -2.82 -15.17 -17.29
CA SER A 170 -2.22 -15.91 -18.41
C SER A 170 -2.99 -17.19 -18.75
N ILE A 171 -3.90 -17.62 -17.87
CA ILE A 171 -4.75 -18.82 -18.07
C ILE A 171 -6.21 -18.43 -18.31
N ILE A 172 -6.78 -17.56 -17.47
CA ILE A 172 -8.17 -17.12 -17.57
C ILE A 172 -8.15 -15.67 -18.05
N PRO A 173 -8.53 -15.31 -19.28
CA PRO A 173 -8.43 -13.93 -19.76
C PRO A 173 -9.40 -12.97 -19.03
N PRO A 174 -9.00 -11.71 -18.75
CA PRO A 174 -9.85 -10.73 -18.10
C PRO A 174 -10.94 -10.20 -19.03
N LYS A 175 -12.03 -9.67 -18.47
CA LYS A 175 -13.04 -8.95 -19.25
C LYS A 175 -12.53 -7.62 -19.77
N SER A 176 -11.51 -7.05 -19.13
CA SER A 176 -10.87 -5.79 -19.51
C SER A 176 -9.36 -5.95 -19.66
N MET A 177 -8.80 -5.51 -20.80
CA MET A 177 -7.35 -5.48 -21.02
C MET A 177 -6.62 -4.64 -19.95
N TRP A 178 -7.27 -3.59 -19.43
CA TRP A 178 -6.70 -2.76 -18.38
C TRP A 178 -6.41 -3.53 -17.08
N THR A 179 -7.08 -4.66 -16.86
CA THR A 179 -6.82 -5.53 -15.71
C THR A 179 -5.41 -6.13 -15.78
N TYR A 180 -4.89 -6.49 -16.97
CA TYR A 180 -3.47 -6.86 -17.12
C TYR A 180 -2.54 -5.74 -16.66
N VAL A 181 -2.85 -4.51 -17.06
CA VAL A 181 -2.05 -3.32 -16.70
C VAL A 181 -2.06 -3.08 -15.19
N VAL A 182 -3.15 -3.39 -14.48
CA VAL A 182 -3.22 -3.27 -13.01
C VAL A 182 -2.15 -4.14 -12.34
N TYR A 183 -2.00 -5.40 -12.74
CA TYR A 183 -1.01 -6.30 -12.15
C TYR A 183 0.41 -5.98 -12.63
N ALA A 184 0.58 -5.64 -13.91
CA ALA A 184 1.87 -5.19 -14.45
C ALA A 184 2.38 -3.93 -13.72
N ASN A 185 1.49 -2.98 -13.42
CA ASN A 185 1.83 -1.80 -12.63
C ASN A 185 2.28 -2.15 -11.21
N SER A 186 1.66 -3.15 -10.58
CA SER A 186 2.11 -3.61 -9.25
C SER A 186 3.54 -4.15 -9.28
N LEU A 187 3.91 -4.91 -10.33
CA LEU A 187 5.29 -5.35 -10.54
C LEU A 187 6.23 -4.16 -10.72
N PHE A 188 5.88 -3.23 -11.61
CA PHE A 188 6.68 -2.03 -11.85
C PHE A 188 6.90 -1.20 -10.59
N GLN A 189 5.86 -1.01 -9.77
CA GLN A 189 5.96 -0.26 -8.51
C GLN A 189 6.91 -0.93 -7.51
N ALA A 190 6.81 -2.25 -7.36
CA ALA A 190 7.69 -2.98 -6.44
C ALA A 190 9.13 -2.96 -6.94
N LEU A 191 9.35 -3.31 -8.21
CA LEU A 191 10.69 -3.36 -8.81
C LEU A 191 11.38 -1.99 -8.86
N SER A 192 10.66 -0.93 -9.20
CA SER A 192 11.21 0.44 -9.15
C SER A 192 11.61 0.83 -7.73
N THR A 193 10.81 0.48 -6.72
CA THR A 193 11.17 0.74 -5.33
C THR A 193 12.39 -0.07 -4.89
N TYR A 194 12.50 -1.34 -5.29
CA TYR A 194 13.68 -2.16 -4.99
C TYR A 194 14.94 -1.62 -5.65
N TRP A 195 14.84 -1.19 -6.91
CA TRP A 195 15.94 -0.54 -7.59
C TRP A 195 16.45 0.67 -6.81
N MET A 196 15.55 1.55 -6.38
CA MET A 196 15.93 2.71 -5.54
C MET A 196 16.50 2.28 -4.19
N THR A 197 15.93 1.25 -3.55
CA THR A 197 16.42 0.72 -2.27
C THR A 197 17.86 0.24 -2.41
N VAL A 198 18.14 -0.59 -3.41
CA VAL A 198 19.49 -1.11 -3.65
C VAL A 198 20.46 0.01 -4.02
N SER A 199 20.01 0.97 -4.83
CA SER A 199 20.87 2.08 -5.29
C SER A 199 21.25 3.05 -4.17
N TYR A 200 20.38 3.25 -3.18
CA TYR A 200 20.56 4.26 -2.13
C TYR A 200 20.88 3.69 -0.75
N ASP A 201 20.22 2.60 -0.35
CA ASP A 201 20.34 2.02 1.00
C ASP A 201 21.06 0.65 1.00
N GLY A 202 21.32 0.09 -0.19
CA GLY A 202 22.07 -1.15 -0.38
C GLY A 202 21.26 -2.44 -0.26
N TRP A 203 21.87 -3.55 -0.70
CA TRP A 203 21.26 -4.89 -0.70
C TRP A 203 20.88 -5.38 0.70
N ASP A 204 21.71 -5.10 1.71
CA ASP A 204 21.47 -5.53 3.08
C ASP A 204 20.16 -4.95 3.63
N TYR A 205 19.84 -3.69 3.28
CA TYR A 205 18.60 -3.06 3.70
C TYR A 205 17.38 -3.75 3.08
N LEU A 206 17.45 -4.06 1.78
CA LEU A 206 16.40 -4.79 1.07
C LEU A 206 16.18 -6.19 1.68
N PHE A 207 17.24 -6.96 1.93
CA PHE A 207 17.09 -8.31 2.51
C PHE A 207 16.58 -8.29 3.95
N LYS A 208 17.06 -7.35 4.78
CA LYS A 208 16.52 -7.16 6.14
C LYS A 208 15.03 -6.85 6.14
N SER A 209 14.55 -6.15 5.11
CA SER A 209 13.13 -5.81 4.98
C SER A 209 12.21 -6.99 4.68
N MET A 210 12.76 -8.16 4.31
CA MET A 210 11.98 -9.39 4.11
C MET A 210 11.49 -9.98 5.43
N ASP A 211 12.17 -9.68 6.54
CA ASP A 211 11.57 -9.86 7.87
C ASP A 211 10.50 -8.77 8.05
N VAL A 212 9.24 -9.14 7.76
CA VAL A 212 8.08 -8.25 7.80
C VAL A 212 7.92 -7.55 9.17
N PHE A 213 8.51 -8.11 10.24
CA PHE A 213 8.48 -7.54 11.59
C PHE A 213 9.71 -6.71 11.95
N TYR A 214 10.71 -6.61 11.08
CA TYR A 214 11.95 -5.87 11.31
C TYR A 214 11.69 -4.42 11.76
N TYR A 215 10.76 -3.74 11.09
CA TYR A 215 10.39 -2.35 11.41
C TYR A 215 9.71 -2.21 12.79
N PHE A 216 8.92 -3.20 13.23
CA PHE A 216 8.35 -3.21 14.59
C PHE A 216 9.44 -3.37 15.66
N LYS A 217 10.48 -4.14 15.35
CA LYS A 217 11.61 -4.37 16.23
C LYS A 217 12.48 -3.11 16.38
N MET A 218 12.69 -2.38 15.29
CA MET A 218 13.54 -1.19 15.25
C MET A 218 12.93 0.04 15.95
N SER A 219 11.60 0.22 15.89
CA SER A 219 10.90 1.28 16.65
C SER A 219 11.10 1.15 18.17
N LYS A 220 11.24 -0.08 18.68
CA LYS A 220 11.50 -0.34 20.10
C LYS A 220 12.94 0.02 20.50
N VAL A 221 13.89 -0.07 19.56
CA VAL A 221 15.30 0.26 19.78
C VAL A 221 15.50 1.78 19.81
N LYS A 222 14.94 2.53 18.85
CA LYS A 222 15.03 4.01 18.87
C LYS A 222 14.39 4.63 20.12
N SER A 223 13.28 4.09 20.64
CA SER A 223 12.67 4.57 21.88
C SER A 223 13.49 4.25 23.13
N VAL A 224 14.16 3.09 23.17
CA VAL A 224 15.06 2.75 24.28
C VAL A 224 16.31 3.63 24.26
N ILE A 225 16.86 3.90 23.08
CA ILE A 225 18.01 4.78 22.93
C ILE A 225 17.66 6.22 23.33
N SER A 226 16.52 6.77 22.89
CA SER A 226 16.09 8.12 23.28
C SER A 226 15.85 8.24 24.80
N LEU A 227 15.22 7.22 25.41
CA LEU A 227 15.03 7.16 26.87
C LEU A 227 16.36 7.04 27.63
N SER A 228 17.36 6.35 27.06
CA SER A 228 18.69 6.23 27.68
C SER A 228 19.55 7.49 27.54
N THR A 229 19.36 8.29 26.48
CA THR A 229 20.04 9.59 26.32
C THR A 229 19.43 10.68 27.18
N ASP A 230 18.11 10.67 27.38
CA ASP A 230 17.44 11.62 28.29
C ASP A 230 17.85 11.40 29.75
N HIS A 231 18.05 10.14 30.16
CA HIS A 231 18.46 9.85 31.55
C HIS A 231 19.93 10.17 31.86
N ASN A 232 20.77 10.33 30.83
CA ASN A 232 22.19 10.65 31.01
C ASN A 232 22.46 12.16 30.99
N THR A 233 21.56 12.96 30.42
CA THR A 233 21.66 14.44 30.38
C THR A 233 21.24 15.09 31.70
N ASP A 234 20.34 14.46 32.47
CA ASP A 234 19.95 14.96 33.80
C ASP A 234 21.07 14.83 34.85
N LYS A 235 21.97 13.83 34.72
CA LYS A 235 23.08 13.66 35.67
C LYS A 235 24.19 14.70 35.48
N ASP A 236 24.54 15.01 34.23
CA ASP A 236 25.61 15.98 33.94
C ASP A 236 25.21 17.43 34.25
N THR A 237 23.91 17.75 34.23
CA THR A 237 23.42 19.09 34.60
C THR A 237 23.45 19.32 36.12
N SER A 238 23.23 18.26 36.92
CA SER A 238 23.29 18.35 38.39
C SER A 238 24.72 18.47 38.94
N ALA A 239 25.72 17.95 38.23
CA ALA A 239 27.13 18.02 38.65
C ALA A 239 27.78 19.40 38.38
N ASN A 240 27.30 20.16 37.39
CA ASN A 240 27.84 21.50 37.07
C ASN A 240 27.25 22.62 37.92
N GLN A 241 26.07 22.45 38.54
CA GLN A 241 25.49 23.46 39.42
C GLN A 241 26.15 23.54 40.81
N ASP A 242 26.87 22.49 41.24
CA ASP A 242 27.61 22.49 42.51
C ASP A 242 29.01 23.15 42.43
N LEU A 243 29.55 23.36 41.22
CA LEU A 243 30.86 23.99 41.00
C LEU A 243 30.79 25.52 40.91
N ASP A 244 29.69 26.09 40.42
CA ASP A 244 29.50 27.54 40.28
C ASP A 244 29.03 28.24 41.57
N SER A 245 28.80 27.51 42.66
CA SER A 245 28.40 28.09 43.96
C SER A 245 29.57 28.34 44.92
N LYS A 246 30.82 28.13 44.48
CA LYS A 246 32.05 28.23 45.30
C LYS A 246 33.14 29.17 44.76
N ILE A 247 32.82 30.11 43.88
CA ILE A 247 33.71 31.20 43.45
C ILE A 247 33.04 32.53 43.78
#